data_AF-A0A2V5XYZ3-F1
#
_entry.id   AF-A0A2V5XYZ3-F1
#
_cell.length_a   1.000
_cell.length_b   1.000
_cell.length_c   1.000
_cell.angle_alpha   90.00
_cell.angle_beta   90.00
_cell.angle_gamma   90.00
#
_symmetry.space_group_name_H-M   'P 1'
#
loop_
_entity.id
_entity.type
_entity.pdbx_description
1 polymer ?
#
loop_
_entity_poly.entity_id
_entity_poly.type
_entity_poly.pdbx_seq_one_letter_code
_entity_poly.pdbx_strand_id
1 'polypeptide(L)'
;MNSLALINEFLGQPPNASSHGYQIDHILEFCHWFMAALFIGWSTFFIFVLIRFRKRRQPTADYHGVTGPISTHLEFSVVLIEAVLLLGFAIPLWAKRVNQFPPGKEALLVHVVAQQFSFNYHLPGPDGKFGRRDVSFVSNSNPVGLDPSDPAGKDDIVTTGELHVPVNRPVIAELSSKDVIHDYFVPAMRIGGDAIPGSLIPIWFTPLKTGTYEVICAQLCGLGHYGMKGTLVVDTPQDYEAWLKERAELAGGAQPASSPGAPQQPQNKLPQAAGKPEQQPAQPAQSPGQL
;
A
#
# COMPACT_ATOMS: atom_id res chain seq x y z
N MET A 1 6.42 -2.21 21.06
CA MET A 1 7.30 -2.92 20.10
C MET A 1 6.72 -4.30 19.94
N ASN A 2 6.36 -4.73 18.72
CA ASN A 2 5.80 -6.08 18.52
C ASN A 2 6.95 -7.06 18.25
N SER A 3 7.02 -8.14 19.02
CA SER A 3 8.12 -9.12 19.01
C SER A 3 8.11 -10.08 17.81
N LEU A 4 7.65 -9.62 16.64
CA LEU A 4 7.40 -10.44 15.44
C LEU A 4 8.20 -9.97 14.21
N ALA A 5 9.21 -9.13 14.43
CA ALA A 5 10.07 -8.54 13.39
C ALA A 5 11.55 -8.47 13.85
N LEU A 6 11.98 -9.35 14.76
CA LEU A 6 13.31 -9.27 15.38
C LEU A 6 14.45 -9.56 14.41
N ILE A 7 14.30 -10.54 13.50
CA ILE A 7 15.34 -10.80 12.50
C ILE A 7 15.35 -9.71 11.42
N ASN A 8 14.17 -9.17 11.09
CA ASN A 8 14.02 -8.06 10.15
C ASN A 8 14.68 -6.76 10.67
N GLU A 9 14.42 -6.38 11.92
CA GLU A 9 15.06 -5.23 12.58
C GLU A 9 16.58 -5.44 12.72
N PHE A 10 17.03 -6.65 13.06
CA PHE A 10 18.46 -7.01 13.12
C PHE A 10 19.16 -6.93 11.75
N LEU A 11 18.48 -7.31 10.67
CA LEU A 11 18.97 -7.20 9.29
C LEU A 11 18.88 -5.76 8.73
N GLY A 12 18.50 -4.78 9.54
CA GLY A 12 18.48 -3.36 9.19
C GLY A 12 17.27 -2.92 8.36
N GLN A 13 16.18 -3.69 8.35
CA GLN A 13 14.98 -3.32 7.60
C GLN A 13 14.35 -2.02 8.19
N PRO A 14 14.08 -0.98 7.37
CA PRO A 14 13.56 0.29 7.86
C PRO A 14 12.24 0.11 8.66
N PRO A 15 11.98 0.88 9.73
CA PRO A 15 10.77 0.73 10.53
C PRO A 15 9.49 0.87 9.67
N ASN A 16 8.57 -0.10 9.76
CA ASN A 16 7.29 0.00 9.04
C ASN A 16 6.48 1.21 9.51
N ALA A 17 5.98 1.99 8.55
CA ALA A 17 5.11 3.15 8.74
C ALA A 17 3.73 2.98 8.08
N SER A 18 3.41 1.79 7.53
CA SER A 18 2.17 1.51 6.79
C SER A 18 1.26 0.45 7.45
N SER A 19 -0.02 0.46 7.11
CA SER A 19 -1.02 -0.52 7.58
C SER A 19 -0.75 -1.95 7.07
N HIS A 20 -0.50 -2.11 5.77
CA HIS A 20 -0.27 -3.42 5.15
C HIS A 20 1.14 -3.96 5.42
N GLY A 21 2.12 -3.08 5.71
CA GLY A 21 3.52 -3.46 5.91
C GLY A 21 3.75 -4.44 7.06
N TYR A 22 2.87 -4.48 8.07
CA TYR A 22 2.95 -5.48 9.15
C TYR A 22 2.75 -6.92 8.65
N GLN A 23 1.94 -7.13 7.61
CA GLN A 23 1.74 -8.46 7.01
C GLN A 23 2.96 -8.86 6.18
N ILE A 24 3.55 -7.90 5.44
CA ILE A 24 4.78 -8.11 4.66
C ILE A 24 5.95 -8.44 5.59
N ASP A 25 6.14 -7.68 6.68
CA ASP A 25 7.21 -7.92 7.64
C ASP A 25 7.08 -9.29 8.33
N HIS A 26 5.86 -9.72 8.67
CA HIS A 26 5.65 -11.05 9.24
C HIS A 26 5.97 -12.19 8.25
N ILE A 27 5.64 -12.01 6.97
CA ILE A 27 6.02 -12.96 5.90
C ILE A 27 7.54 -12.98 5.72
N LEU A 28 8.21 -11.82 5.74
CA LEU A 28 9.67 -11.73 5.65
C LEU A 28 10.37 -12.39 6.84
N GLU A 29 9.90 -12.16 8.07
CA GLU A 29 10.41 -12.82 9.28
C GLU A 29 10.28 -14.35 9.16
N PHE A 30 9.11 -14.84 8.74
CA PHE A 30 8.89 -16.27 8.46
C PHE A 30 9.83 -16.81 7.38
N CYS A 31 9.98 -16.11 6.25
CA CYS A 31 10.90 -16.50 5.18
C CYS A 31 12.35 -16.55 5.65
N HIS A 32 12.81 -15.59 6.43
CA HIS A 32 14.17 -15.59 7.00
C HIS A 32 14.40 -16.81 7.90
N TRP A 33 13.48 -17.13 8.82
CA TRP A 33 13.60 -18.31 9.69
C TRP A 33 13.50 -19.64 8.91
N PHE A 34 12.61 -19.73 7.93
CA PHE A 34 12.46 -20.92 7.08
C PHE A 34 13.72 -21.16 6.24
N MET A 35 14.26 -20.11 5.60
CA MET A 35 15.49 -20.22 4.81
C MET A 35 16.71 -20.51 5.70
N ALA A 36 16.77 -19.98 6.92
CA ALA A 36 17.82 -20.34 7.89
C ALA A 36 17.75 -21.82 8.30
N ALA A 37 16.54 -22.34 8.56
CA ALA A 37 16.34 -23.76 8.88
C ALA A 37 16.73 -24.68 7.71
N LEU A 38 16.32 -24.34 6.48
CA LEU A 38 16.74 -25.04 5.27
C LEU A 38 18.26 -24.97 5.06
N PHE A 39 18.87 -23.80 5.21
CA PHE A 39 20.32 -23.62 5.06
C PHE A 39 21.10 -24.49 6.05
N ILE A 40 20.70 -24.53 7.32
CA ILE A 40 21.32 -25.37 8.35
C ILE A 40 21.10 -26.85 8.03
N GLY A 41 19.89 -27.26 7.67
CA GLY A 41 19.55 -28.65 7.34
C GLY A 41 20.34 -29.18 6.15
N TRP A 42 20.31 -28.47 5.02
CA TRP A 42 21.04 -28.84 3.80
C TRP A 42 22.55 -28.78 3.99
N SER A 43 23.08 -27.77 4.69
CA SER A 43 24.52 -27.70 4.99
C SER A 43 24.97 -28.85 5.90
N THR A 44 24.18 -29.19 6.91
CA THR A 44 24.47 -30.33 7.81
C THR A 44 24.41 -31.65 7.04
N PHE A 45 23.41 -31.84 6.17
CA PHE A 45 23.33 -33.03 5.32
C PHE A 45 24.51 -33.13 4.34
N PHE A 46 24.88 -32.04 3.67
CA PHE A 46 26.02 -31.99 2.76
C PHE A 46 27.34 -32.28 3.48
N ILE A 47 27.58 -31.66 4.63
CA ILE A 47 28.75 -31.92 5.49
C ILE A 47 28.75 -33.37 5.97
N PHE A 48 27.60 -33.91 6.38
CA PHE A 48 27.47 -35.33 6.73
C PHE A 48 27.84 -36.24 5.55
N VAL A 49 27.33 -35.96 4.34
CA VAL A 49 27.63 -36.75 3.13
C VAL A 49 29.13 -36.73 2.83
N LEU A 50 29.77 -35.55 2.83
CA LEU A 50 31.23 -35.42 2.69
C LEU A 50 31.99 -36.18 3.79
N ILE A 51 31.51 -36.16 5.03
CA ILE A 51 32.15 -36.86 6.16
C ILE A 51 31.97 -38.39 6.08
N ARG A 52 30.81 -38.87 5.64
CA ARG A 52 30.37 -40.28 5.66
C ARG A 52 30.76 -41.07 4.41
N PHE A 53 30.77 -40.43 3.24
CA PHE A 53 30.98 -41.08 1.94
C PHE A 53 32.28 -40.67 1.23
N ARG A 54 33.17 -39.89 1.89
CA ARG A 54 34.53 -39.64 1.37
C ARG A 54 35.27 -40.94 0.99
N LYS A 55 36.11 -40.88 -0.05
CA LYS A 55 36.91 -42.01 -0.58
C LYS A 55 37.67 -42.83 0.48
N ARG A 56 38.14 -42.22 1.57
CA ARG A 56 38.81 -42.93 2.69
C ARG A 56 37.87 -43.82 3.52
N ARG A 57 36.56 -43.53 3.56
CA ARG A 57 35.54 -44.30 4.27
C ARG A 57 34.69 -45.17 3.35
N GLN A 58 34.50 -44.78 2.10
CA GLN A 58 33.82 -45.55 1.05
C GLN A 58 34.67 -45.47 -0.23
N PRO A 59 35.58 -46.45 -0.46
CA PRO A 59 36.52 -46.40 -1.60
C PRO A 59 35.86 -46.61 -2.96
N THR A 60 34.76 -47.34 -2.97
CA THR A 60 33.90 -47.64 -4.14
C THR A 60 32.58 -46.90 -3.99
N ALA A 61 32.10 -46.29 -5.08
CA ALA A 61 30.76 -45.72 -5.14
C ALA A 61 29.71 -46.80 -5.47
N ASP A 62 28.47 -46.55 -5.06
CA ASP A 62 27.28 -47.24 -5.57
C ASP A 62 26.77 -46.49 -6.81
N TYR A 63 26.45 -47.24 -7.87
CA TYR A 63 25.96 -46.73 -9.16
C TYR A 63 24.53 -47.20 -9.47
N HIS A 64 23.92 -48.04 -8.61
CA HIS A 64 22.55 -48.53 -8.75
C HIS A 64 21.55 -47.66 -7.97
N GLY A 65 21.97 -47.10 -6.83
CA GLY A 65 21.20 -46.09 -6.10
C GLY A 65 19.93 -46.61 -5.42
N VAL A 66 18.97 -45.71 -5.20
CA VAL A 66 17.71 -46.04 -4.49
C VAL A 66 16.73 -46.71 -5.44
N THR A 67 16.53 -48.02 -5.25
CA THR A 67 15.63 -48.85 -6.07
C THR A 67 14.22 -49.02 -5.50
N GLY A 68 13.96 -48.49 -4.29
CA GLY A 68 12.66 -48.57 -3.61
C GLY A 68 11.72 -47.39 -3.93
N PRO A 69 10.39 -47.57 -3.83
CA PRO A 69 9.40 -46.57 -4.22
C PRO A 69 9.37 -45.31 -3.33
N ILE A 70 10.17 -45.28 -2.26
CA ILE A 70 10.27 -44.16 -1.32
C ILE A 70 10.67 -42.85 -2.02
N SER A 71 11.55 -42.90 -3.01
CA SER A 71 11.94 -41.70 -3.79
C SER A 71 10.70 -41.10 -4.49
N THR A 72 10.02 -41.92 -5.29
CA THR A 72 8.79 -41.54 -6.02
C THR A 72 7.69 -41.03 -5.09
N HIS A 73 7.48 -41.66 -3.92
CA HIS A 73 6.51 -41.16 -2.95
C HIS A 73 6.90 -39.80 -2.35
N LEU A 74 8.19 -39.54 -2.10
CA LEU A 74 8.67 -38.23 -1.65
C LEU A 74 8.54 -37.17 -2.75
N GLU A 75 8.90 -37.51 -3.99
CA GLU A 75 8.76 -36.64 -5.17
C GLU A 75 7.30 -36.18 -5.36
N PHE A 76 6.35 -37.12 -5.39
CA PHE A 76 4.91 -36.78 -5.46
C PHE A 76 4.42 -35.98 -4.25
N SER A 77 4.94 -36.26 -3.04
CA SER A 77 4.58 -35.52 -1.84
C SER A 77 5.05 -34.06 -1.90
N VAL A 78 6.28 -33.81 -2.36
CA VAL A 78 6.80 -32.45 -2.55
C VAL A 78 6.00 -31.71 -3.62
N VAL A 79 5.75 -32.32 -4.79
CA VAL A 79 4.94 -31.70 -5.85
C VAL A 79 3.53 -31.35 -5.38
N LEU A 80 2.89 -32.21 -4.56
CA LEU A 80 1.57 -31.93 -3.99
C LEU A 80 1.61 -30.80 -2.96
N ILE A 81 2.62 -30.75 -2.10
CA ILE A 81 2.79 -29.69 -1.10
C ILE A 81 3.03 -28.33 -1.78
N GLU A 82 3.94 -28.26 -2.76
CA GLU A 82 4.20 -27.04 -3.53
C GLU A 82 2.97 -26.57 -4.30
N ALA A 83 2.20 -27.48 -4.91
CA ALA A 83 0.95 -27.14 -5.58
C ALA A 83 -0.10 -26.55 -4.60
N VAL A 84 -0.23 -27.11 -3.40
CA VAL A 84 -1.13 -26.59 -2.36
C VAL A 84 -0.65 -25.23 -1.82
N LEU A 85 0.65 -25.05 -1.59
CA LEU A 85 1.23 -23.77 -1.17
C LEU A 85 1.05 -22.67 -2.23
N LEU A 86 1.30 -22.98 -3.50
CA LEU A 86 1.16 -22.01 -4.59
C LEU A 86 -0.31 -21.64 -4.85
N LEU A 87 -1.16 -22.63 -5.10
CA LEU A 87 -2.54 -22.42 -5.53
C LEU A 87 -3.48 -22.08 -4.37
N GLY A 88 -3.28 -22.69 -3.20
CA GLY A 88 -4.14 -22.54 -2.03
C GLY A 88 -3.77 -21.40 -1.09
N PHE A 89 -2.51 -20.92 -1.11
CA PHE A 89 -2.03 -19.88 -0.20
C PHE A 89 -1.40 -18.69 -0.92
N ALA A 90 -0.34 -18.88 -1.71
CA ALA A 90 0.45 -17.79 -2.27
C ALA A 90 -0.34 -16.92 -3.27
N ILE A 91 -1.01 -17.53 -4.25
CA ILE A 91 -1.80 -16.79 -5.25
C ILE A 91 -2.98 -16.04 -4.60
N PRO A 92 -3.83 -16.64 -3.73
CA PRO A 92 -4.86 -15.91 -3.01
C PRO A 92 -4.33 -14.77 -2.13
N LEU A 93 -3.21 -14.97 -1.44
CA LEU A 93 -2.59 -13.96 -0.57
C LEU A 93 -2.04 -12.77 -1.38
N TRP A 94 -1.38 -13.04 -2.51
CA TRP A 94 -0.93 -12.00 -3.44
C TRP A 94 -2.11 -11.21 -4.01
N ALA A 95 -3.11 -11.91 -4.56
CA ALA A 95 -4.33 -11.29 -5.11
C ALA A 95 -5.05 -10.41 -4.06
N LYS A 96 -5.07 -10.83 -2.80
CA LYS A 96 -5.59 -10.02 -1.69
C LYS A 96 -4.81 -8.70 -1.53
N ARG A 97 -3.47 -8.72 -1.63
CA ARG A 97 -2.66 -7.50 -1.49
C ARG A 97 -2.80 -6.55 -2.68
N VAL A 98 -2.81 -7.06 -3.92
CA VAL A 98 -2.76 -6.20 -5.12
C VAL A 98 -4.12 -5.79 -5.66
N ASN A 99 -5.17 -6.60 -5.51
CA ASN A 99 -6.49 -6.29 -6.11
C ASN A 99 -7.48 -5.61 -5.14
N GLN A 100 -7.21 -5.60 -3.83
CA GLN A 100 -8.09 -4.99 -2.84
C GLN A 100 -7.66 -3.56 -2.52
N PHE A 101 -8.07 -2.61 -3.37
CA PHE A 101 -7.85 -1.18 -3.15
C PHE A 101 -8.80 -0.61 -2.08
N PRO A 102 -8.40 0.45 -1.36
CA PRO A 102 -9.30 1.19 -0.48
C PRO A 102 -10.41 1.90 -1.28
N PRO A 103 -11.59 2.18 -0.69
CA PRO A 103 -12.65 2.91 -1.39
C PRO A 103 -12.20 4.29 -1.86
N GLY A 104 -12.33 4.57 -3.16
CA GLY A 104 -11.80 5.79 -3.79
C GLY A 104 -12.36 7.13 -3.27
N LYS A 105 -13.43 7.12 -2.46
CA LYS A 105 -13.96 8.32 -1.77
C LYS A 105 -13.25 8.62 -0.45
N GLU A 106 -12.58 7.63 0.15
CA GLU A 106 -11.87 7.75 1.42
C GLU A 106 -10.36 7.95 1.17
N ALA A 107 -9.86 7.35 0.09
CA ALA A 107 -8.49 7.53 -0.35
C ALA A 107 -8.17 8.99 -0.74
N LEU A 108 -6.89 9.36 -0.62
CA LEU A 108 -6.27 10.42 -1.41
C LEU A 108 -5.78 9.79 -2.72
N LEU A 109 -6.23 10.31 -3.86
CA LEU A 109 -5.67 9.96 -5.17
C LEU A 109 -4.57 10.97 -5.53
N VAL A 110 -3.44 10.47 -6.00
CA VAL A 110 -2.32 11.27 -6.54
C VAL A 110 -1.81 10.59 -7.82
N HIS A 111 -1.56 11.37 -8.87
CA HIS A 111 -0.83 10.86 -10.02
C HIS A 111 0.67 11.08 -9.80
N VAL A 112 1.48 10.06 -10.01
CA VAL A 112 2.95 10.12 -9.92
C VAL A 112 3.52 9.97 -11.31
N VAL A 113 4.20 11.00 -11.81
CA VAL A 113 4.88 10.98 -13.11
C VAL A 113 6.39 11.02 -12.90
N ALA A 114 7.01 9.85 -13.04
CA ALA A 114 8.45 9.70 -12.97
C ALA A 114 9.13 10.29 -14.23
N GLN A 115 10.35 10.78 -14.04
CA GLN A 115 11.23 11.26 -15.11
C GLN A 115 12.70 11.06 -14.75
N GLN A 116 13.59 11.15 -15.72
CA GLN A 116 15.02 11.34 -15.47
C GLN A 116 15.27 12.75 -14.88
N PHE A 117 15.70 12.93 -13.62
CA PHE A 117 15.84 11.98 -12.50
C PHE A 117 15.09 12.53 -11.27
N SER A 118 13.77 12.50 -11.31
CA SER A 118 12.90 12.97 -10.23
C SER A 118 11.47 12.38 -10.35
N PHE A 119 10.69 12.52 -9.29
CA PHE A 119 9.26 12.18 -9.28
C PHE A 119 8.45 13.48 -9.25
N ASN A 120 7.47 13.59 -10.15
CA ASN A 120 6.48 14.67 -10.13
C ASN A 120 5.17 14.13 -9.58
N TYR A 121 4.48 14.95 -8.81
CA TYR A 121 3.20 14.61 -8.21
C TYR A 121 2.15 15.60 -8.68
N HIS A 122 0.98 15.09 -9.02
CA HIS A 122 -0.19 15.87 -9.40
C HIS A 122 -1.34 15.47 -8.48
N LEU A 123 -1.82 16.46 -7.73
CA LEU A 123 -2.90 16.37 -6.75
C LEU A 123 -4.04 17.29 -7.19
N PRO A 124 -5.30 16.95 -6.88
CA PRO A 124 -6.44 17.77 -7.26
C PRO A 124 -6.43 19.09 -6.47
N GLY A 125 -6.97 20.14 -7.06
CA GLY A 125 -7.20 21.41 -6.37
C GLY A 125 -8.30 21.34 -5.30
N PRO A 126 -8.60 22.46 -4.61
CA PRO A 126 -9.72 22.57 -3.66
C PRO A 126 -11.10 22.19 -4.24
N ASP A 127 -11.27 22.18 -5.57
CA ASP A 127 -12.49 21.72 -6.23
C ASP A 127 -12.68 20.18 -6.25
N GLY A 128 -11.61 19.43 -5.91
CA GLY A 128 -11.58 17.97 -5.77
C GLY A 128 -11.52 17.18 -7.08
N LYS A 129 -11.31 17.83 -8.23
CA LYS A 129 -11.13 17.19 -9.55
C LYS A 129 -9.67 17.33 -10.00
N PHE A 130 -9.35 16.59 -11.05
CA PHE A 130 -8.11 16.75 -11.80
C PHE A 130 -8.43 17.33 -13.18
N GLY A 131 -7.59 18.26 -13.64
CA GLY A 131 -7.54 18.65 -15.04
C GLY A 131 -7.07 17.51 -15.95
N ARG A 132 -7.52 17.54 -17.20
CA ARG A 132 -7.07 16.61 -18.25
C ARG A 132 -5.55 16.62 -18.40
N ARG A 133 -4.95 15.43 -18.48
CA ARG A 133 -3.56 15.24 -18.88
C ARG A 133 -3.48 14.61 -20.27
N ASP A 134 -2.52 15.03 -21.09
CA ASP A 134 -2.20 14.43 -22.38
C ASP A 134 -0.67 14.47 -22.64
N VAL A 135 -0.15 13.45 -23.31
CA VAL A 135 1.28 13.31 -23.61
C VAL A 135 1.81 14.43 -24.52
N SER A 136 0.96 15.07 -25.33
CA SER A 136 1.33 16.19 -26.21
C SER A 136 1.62 17.49 -25.46
N PHE A 137 1.16 17.64 -24.21
CA PHE A 137 1.49 18.80 -23.35
C PHE A 137 2.73 18.59 -22.48
N VAL A 138 3.30 17.37 -22.46
CA VAL A 138 4.46 17.03 -21.64
C VAL A 138 5.69 17.83 -22.06
N SER A 139 6.33 18.49 -21.11
CA SER A 139 7.56 19.26 -21.32
C SER A 139 8.42 19.31 -20.05
N ASN A 140 9.40 20.22 -20.02
CA ASN A 140 10.22 20.46 -18.83
C ASN A 140 9.54 21.40 -17.82
N SER A 141 8.62 22.27 -18.26
CA SER A 141 7.79 23.11 -17.37
C SER A 141 6.42 22.52 -17.09
N ASN A 142 5.99 21.52 -17.86
CA ASN A 142 4.78 20.73 -17.63
C ASN A 142 5.11 19.23 -17.63
N PRO A 143 5.78 18.71 -16.58
CA PRO A 143 6.25 17.33 -16.57
C PRO A 143 5.14 16.29 -16.47
N VAL A 144 3.94 16.69 -16.01
CA VAL A 144 2.77 15.81 -15.87
C VAL A 144 1.83 15.84 -17.09
N GLY A 145 2.05 16.75 -18.04
CA GLY A 145 1.24 16.86 -19.27
C GLY A 145 -0.15 17.46 -19.06
N LEU A 146 -0.32 18.34 -18.06
CA LEU A 146 -1.61 18.98 -17.76
C LEU A 146 -2.06 19.92 -18.91
N ASP A 147 -3.33 19.88 -19.28
CA ASP A 147 -3.89 20.65 -20.39
C ASP A 147 -4.14 22.12 -19.97
N PRO A 148 -3.43 23.12 -20.52
CA PRO A 148 -3.58 24.52 -20.12
C PRO A 148 -4.95 25.14 -20.47
N SER A 149 -5.76 24.46 -21.30
CA SER A 149 -7.10 24.89 -21.68
C SER A 149 -8.20 24.38 -20.74
N ASP A 150 -7.93 23.36 -19.92
CA ASP A 150 -8.92 22.77 -19.02
C ASP A 150 -9.16 23.67 -17.78
N PRO A 151 -10.39 24.14 -17.52
CA PRO A 151 -10.70 24.89 -16.29
C PRO A 151 -10.46 24.10 -15.01
N ALA A 152 -10.57 22.76 -15.03
CA ALA A 152 -10.33 21.90 -13.86
C ALA A 152 -8.84 21.66 -13.56
N GLY A 153 -7.93 22.10 -14.45
CA GLY A 153 -6.48 22.03 -14.25
C GLY A 153 -5.88 23.31 -13.67
N LYS A 154 -6.69 24.24 -13.16
CA LYS A 154 -6.24 25.61 -12.79
C LYS A 154 -5.93 25.80 -11.31
N ASP A 155 -6.56 25.01 -10.45
CA ASP A 155 -6.28 24.94 -9.02
C ASP A 155 -5.53 23.63 -8.63
N ASP A 156 -5.26 22.77 -9.62
CA ASP A 156 -4.43 21.57 -9.49
C ASP A 156 -3.03 21.86 -8.95
N ILE A 157 -2.58 21.03 -8.01
CA ILE A 157 -1.28 21.16 -7.35
C ILE A 157 -0.29 20.22 -8.02
N VAL A 158 0.79 20.78 -8.56
CA VAL A 158 1.92 20.02 -9.12
C VAL A 158 3.19 20.30 -8.31
N THR A 159 3.81 19.24 -7.78
CA THR A 159 5.09 19.31 -7.05
C THR A 159 6.13 18.36 -7.64
N THR A 160 7.41 18.62 -7.38
CA THR A 160 8.53 17.82 -7.88
C THR A 160 9.45 17.46 -6.72
N GLY A 161 9.88 16.20 -6.64
CA GLY A 161 10.69 15.64 -5.55
C GLY A 161 9.90 15.35 -4.27
N GLU A 162 8.96 16.22 -3.87
CA GLU A 162 8.25 16.16 -2.60
C GLU A 162 6.73 15.89 -2.76
N LEU A 163 6.22 14.89 -2.02
CA LEU A 163 4.79 14.57 -1.88
C LEU A 163 4.39 14.61 -0.41
N HIS A 164 3.30 15.33 -0.10
CA HIS A 164 2.66 15.32 1.21
C HIS A 164 1.42 14.42 1.19
N VAL A 165 1.17 13.70 2.30
CA VAL A 165 -0.05 12.89 2.52
C VAL A 165 -0.47 12.94 4.00
N PRO A 166 -1.77 12.94 4.33
CA PRO A 166 -2.21 12.94 5.72
C PRO A 166 -2.17 11.54 6.35
N VAL A 167 -1.72 11.45 7.60
CA VAL A 167 -1.67 10.20 8.37
C VAL A 167 -3.06 9.57 8.55
N ASN A 168 -3.11 8.23 8.57
CA ASN A 168 -4.29 7.38 8.69
C ASN A 168 -5.30 7.44 7.52
N ARG A 169 -5.10 8.28 6.50
CA ARG A 169 -5.89 8.26 5.27
C ARG A 169 -5.27 7.28 4.26
N PRO A 170 -6.05 6.42 3.58
CA PRO A 170 -5.51 5.62 2.48
C PRO A 170 -4.99 6.51 1.35
N VAL A 171 -3.94 6.10 0.67
CA VAL A 171 -3.38 6.77 -0.51
C VAL A 171 -3.40 5.79 -1.67
N ILE A 172 -3.94 6.21 -2.81
CA ILE A 172 -3.79 5.55 -4.11
C ILE A 172 -2.86 6.44 -4.93
N ALA A 173 -1.73 5.88 -5.36
CA ALA A 173 -0.79 6.55 -6.23
C ALA A 173 -0.80 5.88 -7.61
N GLU A 174 -1.23 6.60 -8.63
CA GLU A 174 -1.23 6.12 -10.01
C GLU A 174 0.11 6.44 -10.67
N LEU A 175 0.91 5.41 -10.88
CA LEU A 175 2.27 5.52 -11.39
C LEU A 175 2.29 5.57 -12.93
N SER A 176 3.04 6.52 -13.47
CA SER A 176 3.35 6.63 -14.90
C SER A 176 4.74 7.25 -15.08
N SER A 177 5.27 7.21 -16.29
CA SER A 177 6.53 7.86 -16.62
C SER A 177 6.42 8.66 -17.92
N LYS A 178 7.16 9.77 -17.98
CA LYS A 178 7.25 10.62 -19.17
C LYS A 178 8.37 10.24 -20.14
N ASP A 179 9.30 9.35 -19.73
CA ASP A 179 10.49 9.01 -20.51
C ASP A 179 10.83 7.50 -20.56
N VAL A 180 11.44 6.94 -19.52
CA VAL A 180 11.86 5.53 -19.44
C VAL A 180 11.13 4.81 -18.29
N ILE A 181 11.37 3.50 -18.09
CA ILE A 181 10.80 2.82 -16.91
C ILE A 181 11.58 3.25 -15.66
N HIS A 182 10.83 3.62 -14.62
CA HIS A 182 11.30 3.84 -13.24
C HIS A 182 10.50 2.91 -12.30
N ASP A 183 10.82 2.83 -11.01
CA ASP A 183 9.93 2.26 -9.99
C ASP A 183 9.80 3.28 -8.86
N TYR A 184 8.57 3.49 -8.36
CA TYR A 184 8.29 4.38 -7.25
C TYR A 184 8.29 3.60 -5.92
N PHE A 185 9.47 3.38 -5.33
CA PHE A 185 9.59 2.60 -4.10
C PHE A 185 9.66 3.48 -2.85
N VAL A 186 8.82 3.16 -1.86
CA VAL A 186 8.81 3.81 -0.54
C VAL A 186 9.10 2.74 0.54
N PRO A 187 10.37 2.53 0.94
CA PRO A 187 10.77 1.40 1.78
C PRO A 187 10.05 1.32 3.13
N ALA A 188 9.81 2.46 3.79
CA ALA A 188 9.09 2.53 5.07
C ALA A 188 7.59 2.18 4.94
N MET A 189 7.02 2.35 3.74
CA MET A 189 5.62 2.03 3.44
C MET A 189 5.43 0.66 2.79
N ARG A 190 6.49 -0.13 2.62
CA ARG A 190 6.45 -1.49 2.02
C ARG A 190 5.63 -1.53 0.72
N ILE A 191 5.84 -0.55 -0.16
CA ILE A 191 5.15 -0.44 -1.43
C ILE A 191 6.09 0.13 -2.50
N GLY A 192 6.03 -0.47 -3.68
CA GLY A 192 6.78 -0.13 -4.89
C GLY A 192 5.97 -0.54 -6.12
N GLY A 193 6.46 -0.18 -7.29
CA GLY A 193 5.85 -0.53 -8.56
C GLY A 193 6.46 0.24 -9.72
N ASP A 194 6.60 -0.43 -10.87
CA ASP A 194 7.13 0.20 -12.08
C ASP A 194 6.21 1.36 -12.55
N ALA A 195 6.81 2.53 -12.72
CA ALA A 195 6.26 3.67 -13.43
C ALA A 195 6.61 3.51 -14.92
N ILE A 196 5.72 2.87 -15.68
CA ILE A 196 5.93 2.52 -17.09
C ILE A 196 5.38 3.62 -18.01
N PRO A 197 6.14 4.09 -19.03
CA PRO A 197 5.64 5.03 -20.04
C PRO A 197 4.38 4.51 -20.75
N GLY A 198 3.38 5.37 -20.92
CA GLY A 198 2.11 5.03 -21.56
C GLY A 198 1.17 4.14 -20.73
N SER A 199 1.50 3.85 -19.46
CA SER A 199 0.65 3.11 -18.53
C SER A 199 0.23 3.98 -17.34
N LEU A 200 -0.88 3.63 -16.70
CA LEU A 200 -1.27 4.10 -15.36
C LEU A 200 -1.36 2.87 -14.45
N ILE A 201 -0.44 2.75 -13.51
CA ILE A 201 -0.27 1.57 -12.65
C ILE A 201 -0.59 1.98 -11.21
N PRO A 202 -1.77 1.62 -10.67
CA PRO A 202 -2.16 2.04 -9.34
C PRO A 202 -1.46 1.19 -8.26
N ILE A 203 -0.80 1.85 -7.32
CA ILE A 203 -0.38 1.26 -6.04
C ILE A 203 -1.18 1.89 -4.90
N TRP A 204 -1.22 1.25 -3.73
CA TRP A 204 -1.87 1.83 -2.56
C TRP A 204 -1.14 1.53 -1.25
N PHE A 205 -1.26 2.44 -0.28
CA PHE A 205 -0.79 2.29 1.10
C PHE A 205 -1.68 3.09 2.06
N THR A 206 -1.54 2.87 3.38
CA THR A 206 -2.08 3.78 4.40
C THR A 206 -0.98 4.09 5.39
N PRO A 207 -0.46 5.33 5.46
CA PRO A 207 0.57 5.70 6.42
C PRO A 207 -0.04 5.81 7.82
N LEU A 208 0.67 5.32 8.83
CA LEU A 208 0.24 5.22 10.24
C LEU A 208 1.13 6.02 11.21
N LYS A 209 2.17 6.66 10.69
CA LYS A 209 3.14 7.46 11.45
C LYS A 209 3.44 8.74 10.66
N THR A 210 3.43 9.87 11.34
CA THR A 210 3.87 11.15 10.76
C THR A 210 5.40 11.20 10.66
N GLY A 211 5.90 12.06 9.78
CA GLY A 211 7.33 12.28 9.55
C GLY A 211 7.72 12.14 8.08
N THR A 212 9.02 12.27 7.83
CA THR A 212 9.60 12.32 6.49
C THR A 212 10.20 10.96 6.11
N TYR A 213 9.84 10.44 4.94
CA TYR A 213 10.29 9.15 4.41
C TYR A 213 10.93 9.31 3.05
N GLU A 214 12.00 8.55 2.79
CA GLU A 214 12.67 8.56 1.49
C GLU A 214 11.86 7.74 0.45
N VAL A 215 11.72 8.31 -0.74
CA VAL A 215 11.30 7.63 -1.97
C VAL A 215 12.57 7.38 -2.79
N ILE A 216 12.72 6.19 -3.36
CA ILE A 216 13.85 5.86 -4.25
C ILE A 216 13.37 5.27 -5.57
N CYS A 217 14.10 5.55 -6.65
CA CYS A 217 13.92 4.81 -7.89
C CYS A 217 14.51 3.40 -7.76
N ALA A 218 13.67 2.37 -7.88
CA ALA A 218 14.11 0.97 -7.75
C ALA A 218 14.31 0.23 -9.10
N GLN A 219 14.11 0.91 -10.23
CA GLN A 219 14.33 0.39 -11.59
C GLN A 219 15.42 1.19 -12.31
N LEU A 220 16.31 0.53 -13.07
CA LEU A 220 17.48 1.19 -13.68
C LEU A 220 17.08 2.15 -14.81
N CYS A 221 16.96 3.44 -14.46
CA CYS A 221 16.45 4.48 -15.36
C CYS A 221 17.53 5.35 -16.04
N GLY A 222 18.83 5.02 -15.91
CA GLY A 222 19.93 5.73 -16.58
C GLY A 222 21.01 6.27 -15.63
N LEU A 223 21.86 7.19 -16.11
CA LEU A 223 23.07 7.62 -15.39
C LEU A 223 22.83 8.23 -14.01
N GLY A 224 21.73 8.98 -13.83
CA GLY A 224 21.35 9.59 -12.56
C GLY A 224 20.51 8.69 -11.63
N HIS A 225 20.24 7.44 -12.00
CA HIS A 225 19.36 6.51 -11.27
C HIS A 225 19.68 6.41 -9.77
N TYR A 226 20.96 6.28 -9.41
CA TYR A 226 21.41 6.19 -8.01
C TYR A 226 21.11 7.44 -7.16
N GLY A 227 20.94 8.60 -7.81
CA GLY A 227 20.59 9.87 -7.19
C GLY A 227 19.11 10.23 -7.34
N MET A 228 18.31 9.41 -8.03
CA MET A 228 16.89 9.64 -8.24
C MET A 228 16.10 9.30 -6.97
N LYS A 229 15.93 10.33 -6.14
CA LYS A 229 15.21 10.26 -4.87
C LYS A 229 14.06 11.26 -4.83
N GLY A 230 13.12 10.98 -3.94
CA GLY A 230 12.07 11.91 -3.54
C GLY A 230 11.78 11.80 -2.04
N THR A 231 10.82 12.59 -1.60
CA THR A 231 10.42 12.74 -0.21
C THR A 231 8.93 12.51 -0.09
N LEU A 232 8.52 11.55 0.74
CA LEU A 232 7.14 11.40 1.20
C LEU A 232 7.05 11.99 2.61
N VAL A 233 6.36 13.12 2.74
CA VAL A 233 6.01 13.70 4.05
C VAL A 233 4.66 13.15 4.46
N VAL A 234 4.59 12.57 5.66
CA VAL A 234 3.31 12.18 6.29
C VAL A 234 2.98 13.20 7.37
N ASP A 235 1.93 13.96 7.12
CA ASP A 235 1.47 15.08 7.94
C ASP A 235 0.37 14.69 8.93
N THR A 236 0.08 15.57 9.90
CA THR A 236 -1.25 15.55 10.52
C THR A 236 -2.30 16.04 9.51
N PRO A 237 -3.59 15.71 9.67
CA PRO A 237 -4.63 16.28 8.81
C PRO A 237 -4.64 17.82 8.81
N GLN A 238 -4.23 18.45 9.91
CA GLN A 238 -4.15 19.91 10.04
C GLN A 238 -3.00 20.50 9.21
N ASP A 239 -1.81 19.89 9.27
CA ASP A 239 -0.64 20.37 8.53
C ASP A 239 -0.80 20.13 7.02
N TYR A 240 -1.37 18.98 6.64
CA TYR A 240 -1.71 18.68 5.24
C TYR A 240 -2.71 19.69 4.65
N GLU A 241 -3.74 20.05 5.40
CA GLU A 241 -4.72 21.06 5.03
C GLU A 241 -4.14 22.49 4.99
N ALA A 242 -3.04 22.76 5.70
CA ALA A 242 -2.31 24.03 5.59
C ALA A 242 -1.42 24.03 4.33
N TRP A 243 -0.69 22.94 4.09
CA TRP A 243 0.14 22.73 2.90
C TRP A 243 -0.68 22.83 1.60
N LEU A 244 -1.84 22.18 1.52
CA LEU A 244 -2.72 22.28 0.36
C LEU A 244 -3.12 23.73 0.06
N LYS A 245 -3.34 24.55 1.08
CA LYS A 245 -3.71 25.96 0.93
C LYS A 245 -2.53 26.80 0.43
N GLU A 246 -1.34 26.61 1.01
CA GLU A 246 -0.11 27.24 0.54
C GLU A 246 0.18 26.89 -0.93
N ARG A 247 0.09 25.61 -1.29
CA ARG A 247 0.32 25.15 -2.67
C ARG A 247 -0.75 25.66 -3.64
N ALA A 248 -2.02 25.73 -3.24
CA ALA A 248 -3.10 26.28 -4.08
C ALA A 248 -2.95 27.80 -4.30
N GLU A 249 -2.60 28.57 -3.26
CA GLU A 249 -2.34 30.01 -3.38
C GLU A 249 -1.12 30.28 -4.27
N LEU A 250 -0.06 29.45 -4.18
CA LEU A 250 1.11 29.49 -5.07
C LEU A 250 0.80 29.10 -6.53
N ALA A 251 -0.16 28.21 -6.75
CA ALA A 251 -0.65 27.84 -8.09
C ALA A 251 -1.51 28.94 -8.75
N GLY A 252 -1.91 29.97 -7.98
CA GLY A 252 -2.83 31.03 -8.44
C GLY A 252 -4.31 30.73 -8.19
N GLY A 253 -4.62 29.69 -7.41
CA GLY A 253 -5.97 29.39 -6.95
C GLY A 253 -6.48 30.46 -5.98
N ALA A 254 -7.71 30.93 -6.20
CA ALA A 254 -8.40 31.78 -5.23
C ALA A 254 -8.71 30.97 -3.95
N GLN A 255 -8.75 31.65 -2.80
CA GLN A 255 -8.88 31.00 -1.49
C GLN A 255 -10.05 30.00 -1.43
N PRO A 256 -9.86 28.83 -0.78
CA PRO A 256 -10.89 27.81 -0.72
C PRO A 256 -12.15 28.33 -0.02
N ALA A 257 -13.29 28.14 -0.68
CA ALA A 257 -14.58 28.30 -0.02
C ALA A 257 -14.62 27.39 1.22
N SER A 258 -15.07 27.93 2.35
CA SER A 258 -15.16 27.20 3.62
C SER A 258 -15.89 25.86 3.42
N SER A 259 -15.30 24.77 3.89
CA SER A 259 -15.86 23.42 3.79
C SER A 259 -17.34 23.41 4.21
N PRO A 260 -18.23 22.67 3.52
CA PRO A 260 -19.61 22.50 3.95
C PRO A 260 -19.63 21.99 5.40
N GLY A 261 -20.09 22.83 6.32
CA GLY A 261 -20.12 22.48 7.73
C GLY A 261 -20.94 21.21 7.95
N ALA A 262 -20.50 20.37 8.90
CA ALA A 262 -21.25 19.18 9.29
C ALA A 262 -22.73 19.56 9.52
N PRO A 263 -23.71 18.80 8.97
CA PRO A 263 -25.10 19.21 8.99
C PRO A 263 -25.56 19.60 10.40
N GLN A 264 -25.90 20.88 10.59
CA GLN A 264 -26.46 21.34 11.85
C GLN A 264 -27.77 20.59 12.08
N GLN A 265 -27.76 19.63 13.01
CA GLN A 265 -28.97 18.95 13.43
C GLN A 265 -29.97 20.02 13.89
N PRO A 266 -31.20 20.04 13.34
CA PRO A 266 -32.23 20.95 13.81
C PRO A 266 -32.40 20.78 15.32
N GLN A 267 -32.22 21.87 16.08
CA GLN A 267 -32.43 21.86 17.53
C GLN A 267 -33.92 21.73 17.85
N ASN A 268 -34.43 20.51 17.73
CA ASN A 268 -35.74 20.12 18.22
C ASN A 268 -35.72 20.22 19.74
N LYS A 269 -36.09 21.40 20.25
CA LYS A 269 -36.43 21.60 21.66
C LYS A 269 -37.55 20.62 22.02
N LEU A 270 -37.22 19.57 22.76
CA LEU A 270 -38.25 18.74 23.39
C LEU A 270 -39.05 19.64 24.36
N PRO A 271 -40.39 19.70 24.22
CA PRO A 271 -41.23 20.32 25.24
C PRO A 271 -41.08 19.57 26.57
N GLN A 272 -40.98 20.30 27.68
CA GLN A 272 -40.93 19.70 29.00
C GLN A 272 -42.26 19.00 29.31
N ALA A 273 -42.21 17.73 29.69
CA ALA A 273 -43.40 16.98 30.10
C ALA A 273 -43.82 17.40 31.52
N ALA A 274 -44.89 18.18 31.62
CA ALA A 274 -45.46 18.64 32.88
C ALA A 274 -46.89 18.10 33.09
N GLY A 275 -47.04 17.18 34.04
CA GLY A 275 -48.26 16.92 34.82
C GLY A 275 -49.56 16.54 34.11
N LYS A 276 -50.10 15.36 34.45
CA LYS A 276 -51.56 15.14 34.46
C LYS A 276 -51.96 14.28 35.67
N PRO A 277 -52.96 14.69 36.47
CA PRO A 277 -53.46 13.90 37.59
C PRO A 277 -54.51 12.85 37.17
N GLU A 278 -54.48 11.76 37.93
CA GLU A 278 -55.55 10.84 38.35
C GLU A 278 -56.94 11.52 38.53
N GLN A 279 -58.14 10.93 38.29
CA GLN A 279 -58.83 9.69 38.77
C GLN A 279 -60.02 9.39 37.76
N GLN A 280 -60.74 8.27 37.61
CA GLN A 280 -60.72 6.84 38.05
C GLN A 280 -61.63 5.99 37.07
N PRO A 281 -62.23 4.77 37.34
CA PRO A 281 -62.57 3.78 36.29
C PRO A 281 -64.07 3.50 36.02
N ALA A 282 -64.34 2.63 35.02
CA ALA A 282 -65.62 1.92 34.78
C ALA A 282 -65.38 0.47 34.31
N GLN A 283 -66.41 -0.39 34.36
CA GLN A 283 -66.31 -1.87 34.29
C GLN A 283 -66.75 -2.53 32.94
N PRO A 284 -66.50 -3.85 32.72
CA PRO A 284 -66.39 -4.43 31.37
C PRO A 284 -67.62 -5.22 30.85
N ALA A 285 -67.61 -5.49 29.54
CA ALA A 285 -68.39 -6.54 28.86
C ALA A 285 -67.44 -7.26 27.87
N GLN A 286 -67.15 -8.56 28.08
CA GLN A 286 -67.83 -9.74 27.53
C GLN A 286 -67.50 -10.07 26.05
N SER A 287 -67.22 -11.35 25.79
CA SER A 287 -66.93 -11.94 24.47
C SER A 287 -67.61 -13.32 24.38
N PRO A 288 -68.23 -13.65 23.22
CA PRO A 288 -68.27 -15.05 22.77
C PRO A 288 -68.16 -15.26 21.24
N GLY A 289 -67.79 -16.47 20.81
CA GLY A 289 -67.73 -16.90 19.39
C GLY A 289 -66.34 -16.66 18.77
N GLN A 290 -65.58 -17.64 18.25
CA GLN A 290 -65.87 -19.01 17.81
C GLN A 290 -66.83 -19.12 16.61
N LEU A 291 -66.24 -19.05 15.41
CA LEU A 291 -66.25 -20.14 14.42
C LEU A 291 -64.81 -20.31 13.90
#